data_AF-A0A8J7JWD0-F1
#
_entry.id   AF-A0A8J7JWD0-F1
#
_cell.length_a   1.000
_cell.length_b   1.000
_cell.length_c   1.000
_cell.angle_alpha   90.00
_cell.angle_beta   90.00
_cell.angle_gamma   90.00
#
_symmetry.space_group_name_H-M   'P 1'
#
loop_
_entity.id
_entity.type
_entity.pdbx_description
1 polymer ?
#
loop_
_entity_poly.entity_id
_entity_poly.type
_entity_poly.pdbx_seq_one_letter_code
_entity_poly.pdbx_strand_id
1 'polypeptide(L)'
;MQICYNQEELELPLAKVSYHPRKNTWFLKEEYLYEDEDKKSQIILDECFSFDLSSIPRLLWIIVGIHELSLEAPLIHDFMYMSRGGKRKCFNNKPILGRIKGKFYSRKEADDLFLEMMKEAGINPFRRFLGYIGVRIFGVIFWRPEWLENFLQKLTNKKVDECQYQ
;
A
#
# COMPACT_ATOMS: atom_id res chain seq x y z
N MET A 1 19.52 28.54 24.83
CA MET A 1 18.12 28.33 25.27
C MET A 1 17.51 27.39 24.26
N GLN A 2 17.47 26.10 24.60
CA GLN A 2 17.19 25.01 23.67
C GLN A 2 15.67 24.84 23.61
N ILE A 3 15.10 25.06 22.43
CA ILE A 3 13.66 25.02 22.21
C ILE A 3 13.27 23.54 22.16
N CYS A 4 12.71 23.02 23.25
CA CYS A 4 12.12 21.69 23.30
C CYS A 4 10.83 21.71 22.47
N TYR A 5 10.85 21.13 21.28
CA TYR A 5 9.63 20.77 20.57
C TYR A 5 9.02 19.56 21.28
N ASN A 6 7.94 19.81 22.03
CA ASN A 6 7.02 18.76 22.46
C ASN A 6 6.32 18.24 21.22
N GLN A 7 6.84 17.16 20.65
CA GLN A 7 6.12 16.34 19.69
C GLN A 7 5.36 15.31 20.53
N GLU A 8 4.10 15.62 20.82
CA GLU A 8 3.14 14.62 21.26
C GLU A 8 2.95 13.69 20.06
N GLU A 9 3.79 12.66 20.04
CA GLU A 9 3.99 11.74 18.94
C GLU A 9 2.73 10.88 18.85
N LEU A 10 1.92 11.12 17.83
CA LEU A 10 0.78 10.30 17.45
C LEU A 10 1.36 9.00 16.87
N GLU A 11 1.96 8.17 17.74
CA GLU A 11 2.63 6.94 17.34
C GLU A 11 1.59 5.94 16.85
N LEU A 12 1.70 5.57 15.57
CA LEU A 12 1.03 4.39 15.03
C LEU A 12 1.28 3.19 15.96
N PRO A 13 0.28 2.32 16.22
CA PRO A 13 0.52 1.12 17.01
C PRO A 13 1.65 0.32 16.36
N LEU A 14 2.67 -0.06 17.13
CA LEU A 14 3.82 -0.76 16.57
C LEU A 14 3.46 -2.19 16.17
N ALA A 15 3.53 -2.49 14.87
CA ALA A 15 3.35 -3.83 14.36
C ALA A 15 4.56 -4.69 14.69
N LYS A 16 4.37 -5.74 15.50
CA LYS A 16 5.43 -6.74 15.73
C LYS A 16 5.58 -7.64 14.50
N VAL A 17 6.65 -7.42 13.76
CA VAL A 17 6.94 -8.16 12.53
C VAL A 17 8.21 -9.01 12.65
N SER A 18 8.34 -9.98 11.76
CA SER A 18 9.53 -10.82 11.60
C SER A 18 9.95 -10.86 10.14
N TYR A 19 11.25 -10.92 9.88
CA TYR A 19 11.80 -10.98 8.53
C TYR A 19 12.31 -12.38 8.20
N HIS A 20 11.95 -12.92 7.02
CA HIS A 20 12.47 -14.21 6.53
C HIS A 20 13.53 -14.00 5.42
N PRO A 21 14.84 -14.06 5.72
CA PRO A 21 15.89 -13.70 4.75
C PRO A 21 15.91 -14.59 3.49
N ARG A 22 15.55 -15.89 3.59
CA ARG A 22 15.50 -16.79 2.42
C ARG A 22 14.37 -16.50 1.43
N LYS A 23 13.26 -15.90 1.89
CA LYS A 23 12.07 -15.63 1.08
C LYS A 23 11.91 -14.15 0.73
N ASN A 24 12.70 -13.27 1.37
CA ASN A 24 12.64 -11.81 1.22
C ASN A 24 11.24 -11.25 1.50
N THR A 25 10.55 -11.82 2.49
CA THR A 25 9.17 -11.48 2.87
C THR A 25 9.07 -11.23 4.37
N TRP A 26 8.23 -10.26 4.75
CA TRP A 26 7.91 -9.95 6.14
C TRP A 26 6.62 -10.64 6.56
N PHE A 27 6.53 -11.04 7.83
CA PHE A 27 5.33 -11.62 8.39
C PHE A 27 4.98 -11.00 9.74
N LEU A 28 3.68 -10.76 9.96
CA LEU A 28 3.15 -10.33 11.25
C LEU A 28 3.31 -11.46 12.27
N LYS A 29 3.85 -11.13 13.45
CA LYS A 29 3.94 -12.05 14.59
C LYS A 29 2.69 -12.04 15.46
N GLU A 30 1.96 -10.93 15.46
CA GLU A 30 0.77 -10.72 16.29
C GLU A 30 -0.34 -10.08 15.43
N GLU A 31 -1.59 -10.18 15.90
CA GLU A 31 -2.73 -9.51 15.26
C GLU A 31 -2.49 -7.99 15.31
N TYR A 32 -2.63 -7.33 14.15
CA TYR A 32 -2.49 -5.89 14.04
C TYR A 32 -3.85 -5.24 13.82
N LEU A 33 -4.22 -4.35 14.73
CA LEU A 33 -5.44 -3.56 14.66
C LEU A 33 -5.06 -2.12 14.32
N TYR A 34 -5.63 -1.61 13.24
CA TYR A 34 -5.59 -0.20 12.90
C TYR A 34 -7.00 0.35 12.85
N GLU A 35 -7.20 1.48 13.53
CA GLU A 35 -8.47 2.19 13.56
C GLU A 35 -8.34 3.42 12.67
N ASP A 36 -9.12 3.44 11.60
CA ASP A 36 -9.25 4.60 10.74
C ASP A 36 -10.32 5.52 11.36
N GLU A 37 -9.87 6.64 11.94
CA GLU A 37 -10.73 7.62 12.59
C GLU A 37 -11.69 8.30 11.59
N ASP A 38 -11.19 8.61 10.39
CA ASP A 38 -11.93 9.34 9.35
C ASP A 38 -13.09 8.52 8.80
N LYS A 39 -12.89 7.22 8.64
CA LYS A 39 -13.90 6.29 8.11
C LYS A 39 -14.62 5.48 9.18
N LYS A 40 -14.22 5.59 10.45
CA LYS A 40 -14.72 4.78 11.58
C LYS A 40 -14.71 3.29 11.24
N SER A 41 -13.64 2.83 10.61
CA SER A 41 -13.50 1.46 10.15
C SER A 41 -12.26 0.84 10.80
N GLN A 42 -12.36 -0.43 11.19
CA GLN A 42 -11.27 -1.15 11.82
C GLN A 42 -10.66 -2.12 10.81
N ILE A 43 -9.36 -2.02 10.61
CA ILE A 43 -8.57 -2.93 9.80
C ILE A 43 -7.88 -3.90 10.76
N ILE A 44 -8.22 -5.18 10.65
CA ILE A 44 -7.67 -6.25 11.47
C ILE A 44 -6.85 -7.15 10.56
N LEU A 45 -5.56 -7.28 10.83
CA LEU A 45 -4.66 -8.19 10.12
C LEU A 45 -4.35 -9.36 11.04
N ASP A 46 -4.62 -10.58 10.58
CA ASP A 46 -4.39 -11.77 11.38
C ASP A 46 -2.88 -12.09 11.43
N GLU A 47 -2.46 -12.87 12.44
CA GLU A 47 -1.07 -13.34 12.55
C GLU A 47 -0.63 -14.09 11.28
N CYS A 48 0.67 -14.05 11.00
CA CYS A 48 1.27 -14.65 9.80
C CYS A 48 0.86 -14.01 8.46
N PHE A 49 0.13 -12.89 8.44
CA PHE A 49 -0.04 -12.12 7.21
C PHE A 49 1.33 -11.73 6.66
N SER A 50 1.57 -12.15 5.40
CA SER A 50 2.82 -11.90 4.70
C SER A 50 2.67 -10.70 3.79
N PHE A 51 3.59 -9.76 3.92
CA PHE A 51 3.60 -8.54 3.11
C PHE A 51 5.02 -8.30 2.60
N ASP A 52 5.09 -7.71 1.42
CA ASP A 52 6.35 -7.42 0.77
C ASP A 52 6.47 -5.90 0.68
N LEU A 53 7.43 -5.32 1.43
CA LEU A 53 7.78 -3.90 1.28
C LEU A 53 8.12 -3.50 -0.18
N SER A 54 8.33 -4.50 -1.05
CA SER A 54 8.63 -4.40 -2.48
C SER A 54 7.44 -4.10 -3.39
N SER A 55 6.19 -4.14 -2.90
CA SER A 55 5.00 -3.77 -3.69
C SER A 55 4.98 -2.29 -4.06
N ILE A 56 5.67 -1.47 -3.26
CA ILE A 56 6.00 -0.08 -3.58
C ILE A 56 7.17 -0.11 -4.57
N PRO A 57 7.01 0.33 -5.85
CA PRO A 57 8.09 0.35 -6.81
C PRO A 57 9.34 1.00 -6.22
N ARG A 58 10.53 0.42 -6.44
CA ARG A 58 11.81 0.92 -5.88
C ARG A 58 12.06 2.42 -6.13
N LEU A 59 11.43 2.98 -7.16
CA LEU A 59 11.45 4.42 -7.44
C LEU A 59 10.84 5.25 -6.29
N LEU A 60 9.79 4.75 -5.64
CA LEU A 60 9.14 5.41 -4.51
C LEU A 60 9.96 5.29 -3.21
N TRP A 61 10.84 4.31 -3.10
CA TRP A 61 11.75 4.20 -1.94
C TRP A 61 12.75 5.36 -1.86
N ILE A 62 13.19 5.88 -3.01
CA ILE A 62 14.08 7.05 -3.11
C ILE A 62 13.37 8.32 -2.63
N ILE A 63 12.06 8.40 -2.89
CA ILE A 63 11.25 9.59 -2.65
C ILE A 63 10.82 9.69 -1.20
N VAL A 64 10.35 8.57 -0.64
CA VAL A 64 9.68 8.59 0.66
C VAL A 64 10.64 8.23 1.81
N GLY A 65 11.78 7.60 1.51
CA GLY A 65 12.75 7.18 2.52
C GLY A 65 12.19 6.02 3.35
N ILE A 66 12.58 4.79 3.02
CA ILE A 66 12.08 3.56 3.68
C ILE A 66 12.23 3.62 5.21
N HIS A 67 13.27 4.28 5.71
CA HIS A 67 13.53 4.41 7.14
C HIS A 67 12.60 5.40 7.86
N GLU A 68 11.96 6.32 7.13
CA GLU A 68 10.98 7.27 7.68
C GLU A 68 9.55 6.74 7.54
N LEU A 69 9.34 5.69 6.74
CA LEU A 69 8.08 4.98 6.72
C LEU A 69 8.02 3.98 7.87
N SER A 70 7.02 4.15 8.72
CA SER A 70 6.53 3.10 9.61
C SER A 70 6.27 1.81 8.80
N LEU A 71 6.67 0.64 9.30
CA LEU A 71 6.41 -0.67 8.66
C LEU A 71 4.91 -0.96 8.48
N GLU A 72 4.10 -0.28 9.28
CA GLU A 72 2.65 -0.28 9.34
C GLU A 72 2.03 0.28 8.05
N ALA A 73 2.59 1.35 7.48
CA ALA A 73 2.00 2.00 6.30
C ALA A 73 2.05 1.12 5.04
N PRO A 74 3.19 0.50 4.67
CA PRO A 74 3.26 -0.48 3.60
C PRO A 74 2.41 -1.72 3.89
N LEU A 75 2.37 -2.17 5.14
CA LEU A 75 1.59 -3.32 5.58
C LEU A 75 0.08 -3.13 5.30
N ILE A 76 -0.49 -2.00 5.73
CA ILE A 76 -1.91 -1.69 5.48
C ILE A 76 -2.15 -1.49 3.97
N HIS A 77 -1.26 -0.78 3.29
CA HIS A 77 -1.40 -0.53 1.85
C HIS A 77 -1.41 -1.83 1.04
N ASP A 78 -0.52 -2.77 1.33
CA ASP A 78 -0.45 -4.07 0.67
C ASP A 78 -1.71 -4.90 0.93
N PHE A 79 -2.17 -4.93 2.18
CA PHE A 79 -3.45 -5.57 2.53
C PHE A 79 -4.62 -4.95 1.76
N MET A 80 -4.68 -3.62 1.67
CA MET A 80 -5.72 -2.91 0.92
C MET A 80 -5.68 -3.26 -0.58
N TYR A 81 -4.49 -3.43 -1.15
CA TYR A 81 -4.32 -3.86 -2.54
C TYR A 81 -4.75 -5.31 -2.76
N MET A 82 -4.30 -6.24 -1.91
CA MET A 82 -4.65 -7.65 -2.00
C MET A 82 -6.16 -7.85 -1.84
N SER A 83 -6.76 -7.17 -0.86
CA SER A 83 -8.19 -7.26 -0.56
C SER A 83 -9.07 -6.40 -1.48
N ARG A 84 -8.49 -5.55 -2.34
CA ARG A 84 -9.18 -4.50 -3.10
C ARG A 84 -10.11 -3.65 -2.20
N GLY A 85 -9.56 -3.20 -1.08
CA GLY A 85 -10.26 -2.42 -0.06
C GLY A 85 -11.32 -3.23 0.68
N GLY A 86 -11.00 -4.50 1.00
CA GLY A 86 -11.86 -5.43 1.72
C GLY A 86 -12.89 -6.19 0.88
N LYS A 87 -12.98 -5.92 -0.43
CA LYS A 87 -13.96 -6.57 -1.33
C LYS A 87 -13.62 -8.02 -1.66
N ARG A 88 -12.34 -8.39 -1.60
CA ARG A 88 -11.84 -9.75 -1.86
C ARG A 88 -11.43 -10.40 -0.55
N LYS A 89 -11.78 -11.68 -0.42
CA LYS A 89 -11.34 -12.56 0.68
C LYS A 89 -10.15 -13.45 0.30
N CYS A 90 -9.89 -13.60 -1.01
CA CYS A 90 -8.82 -14.45 -1.52
C CYS A 90 -7.99 -13.70 -2.57
N PHE A 91 -6.67 -13.93 -2.56
CA PHE A 91 -5.71 -13.44 -3.55
C PHE A 91 -4.88 -14.63 -4.05
N ASN A 92 -4.81 -14.85 -5.37
CA ASN A 92 -4.11 -16.01 -5.98
C ASN A 92 -4.44 -17.37 -5.32
N ASN A 93 -5.73 -17.67 -5.14
CA ASN A 93 -6.25 -18.87 -4.47
C ASN A 93 -5.85 -19.06 -3.00
N LYS A 94 -5.24 -18.05 -2.36
CA LYS A 94 -4.93 -18.05 -0.92
C LYS A 94 -5.90 -17.13 -0.18
N PRO A 95 -6.36 -17.49 1.03
CA PRO A 95 -7.14 -16.59 1.86
C PRO A 95 -6.26 -15.40 2.29
N ILE A 96 -6.85 -14.21 2.28
CA ILE A 96 -6.19 -13.01 2.78
C ILE A 96 -6.35 -13.01 4.30
N LEU A 97 -5.24 -12.97 5.02
CA LEU A 97 -5.18 -13.01 6.49
C LEU A 97 -5.45 -11.62 7.07
N GLY A 98 -6.68 -11.16 6.90
CA GLY A 98 -7.15 -9.89 7.45
C GLY A 98 -8.58 -9.55 7.02
N ARG A 99 -9.22 -8.70 7.80
CA ARG A 99 -10.62 -8.30 7.64
C ARG A 99 -10.80 -6.82 7.96
N ILE A 100 -11.71 -6.19 7.22
CA ILE A 100 -12.16 -4.83 7.50
C ILE A 100 -13.52 -4.92 8.16
N LYS A 101 -13.65 -4.38 9.38
CA LYS A 101 -14.94 -4.17 10.04
C LYS A 101 -15.38 -2.73 9.77
N GLY A 102 -16.43 -2.57 8.97
CA GLY A 102 -16.97 -1.27 8.61
C GLY A 102 -17.17 -1.14 7.11
N LYS A 103 -16.74 0.00 6.54
CA LYS A 103 -16.95 0.30 5.12
C LYS A 103 -15.78 -0.21 4.28
N PHE A 104 -16.10 -0.67 3.07
CA PHE A 104 -15.07 -1.00 2.08
C PHE A 104 -14.33 0.26 1.63
N TYR A 105 -13.11 0.06 1.15
CA TYR A 105 -12.27 1.11 0.60
C TYR A 105 -12.28 1.06 -0.91
N SER A 106 -12.51 2.22 -1.52
CA SER A 106 -12.10 2.48 -2.88
C SER A 106 -10.59 2.63 -2.92
N ARG A 107 -10.02 2.48 -4.11
CA ARG A 107 -8.59 2.71 -4.31
C ARG A 107 -8.16 4.08 -3.82
N LYS A 108 -8.96 5.12 -4.12
CA LYS A 108 -8.63 6.48 -3.69
C LYS A 108 -8.53 6.57 -2.18
N GLU A 109 -9.47 5.97 -1.47
CA GLU A 109 -9.49 5.99 -0.01
C GLU A 109 -8.32 5.17 0.58
N ALA A 110 -7.86 4.11 -0.11
CA ALA A 110 -6.64 3.42 0.30
C ALA A 110 -5.38 4.27 0.09
N ASP A 111 -5.29 4.99 -1.04
CA ASP A 111 -4.18 5.92 -1.31
C ASP A 111 -4.20 7.11 -0.31
N ASP A 112 -5.39 7.60 0.05
CA ASP A 112 -5.59 8.71 0.99
C ASP A 112 -5.23 8.27 2.43
N LEU A 113 -5.63 7.06 2.85
CA LEU A 113 -5.22 6.45 4.13
C LEU A 113 -3.69 6.33 4.24
N PHE A 114 -3.04 5.92 3.15
CA PHE A 114 -1.57 5.86 3.11
C PHE A 114 -0.93 7.25 3.31
N LEU A 115 -1.54 8.31 2.77
CA LEU A 115 -1.08 9.68 2.98
C LEU A 115 -1.24 10.14 4.44
N GLU A 116 -2.32 9.72 5.12
CA GLU A 116 -2.56 9.96 6.54
C GLU A 116 -1.53 9.22 7.40
N MET A 117 -1.27 7.94 7.14
CA MET A 117 -0.23 7.21 7.87
C MET A 117 1.16 7.83 7.70
N MET A 118 1.47 8.36 6.51
CA MET A 118 2.71 9.11 6.32
C MET A 118 2.74 10.43 7.11
N LYS A 119 1.58 11.07 7.31
CA LYS A 119 1.44 12.29 8.14
C LYS A 119 1.68 11.97 9.61
N GLU A 120 1.11 10.86 10.09
CA GLU A 120 1.27 10.34 11.46
C GLU A 120 2.73 9.97 11.72
N ALA A 121 3.40 9.33 10.76
CA ALA A 121 4.83 9.04 10.80
C ALA A 121 5.73 10.29 10.72
N GLY A 122 5.18 11.51 10.70
CA GLY A 122 5.95 12.76 10.72
C GLY A 122 6.68 13.10 9.42
N ILE A 123 6.34 12.43 8.30
CA ILE A 123 7.04 12.64 7.03
C ILE A 123 6.80 14.06 6.52
N ASN A 124 7.84 14.67 5.94
CA ASN A 124 7.75 16.01 5.36
C ASN A 124 6.64 16.09 4.28
N PRO A 125 5.77 17.14 4.28
CA PRO A 125 4.71 17.34 3.28
C PRO A 125 5.12 17.12 1.82
N PHE A 126 6.33 17.52 1.42
CA PHE A 126 6.79 17.35 0.03
C PHE A 126 7.01 15.87 -0.34
N ARG A 127 7.63 15.11 0.58
CA ARG A 127 7.86 13.67 0.40
C ARG A 127 6.54 12.90 0.39
N ARG A 128 5.61 13.29 1.27
CA ARG A 128 4.24 12.76 1.30
C ARG A 128 3.51 12.98 -0.02
N PHE A 129 3.58 14.19 -0.57
CA PHE A 129 2.96 14.52 -1.84
C PHE A 129 3.53 13.70 -3.00
N LEU A 130 4.86 13.56 -3.08
CA LEU A 130 5.49 12.73 -4.10
C LEU A 130 5.16 11.23 -3.92
N GLY A 131 5.12 10.74 -2.67
CA GLY A 131 4.68 9.39 -2.36
C GLY A 131 3.24 9.13 -2.80
N TYR A 132 2.33 10.06 -2.51
CA TYR A 132 0.93 10.02 -2.93
C TYR A 132 0.78 9.99 -4.45
N ILE A 133 1.50 10.87 -5.17
CA ILE A 133 1.53 10.84 -6.64
C ILE A 133 2.02 9.48 -7.15
N GLY A 134 3.05 8.94 -6.51
CA GLY A 134 3.59 7.63 -6.79
C GLY A 134 2.54 6.53 -6.76
N VAL A 135 1.89 6.33 -5.61
CA VAL A 135 0.83 5.31 -5.45
C VAL A 135 -0.37 5.60 -6.36
N ARG A 136 -0.65 6.87 -6.66
CA ARG A 136 -1.72 7.26 -7.57
C ARG A 136 -1.45 6.93 -9.03
N ILE A 137 -0.21 7.00 -9.50
CA ILE A 137 0.15 6.63 -10.87
C ILE A 137 0.30 5.11 -10.97
N PHE A 138 1.15 4.53 -10.13
CA PHE A 138 1.46 3.09 -10.18
C PHE A 138 0.27 2.22 -9.79
N GLY A 139 -0.57 2.70 -8.89
CA GLY A 139 -1.75 1.95 -8.50
C GLY A 139 -2.79 1.77 -9.61
N VAL A 140 -2.79 2.62 -10.66
CA VAL A 140 -3.71 2.42 -11.80
C VAL A 140 -3.35 1.12 -12.51
N ILE A 141 -2.05 0.87 -12.61
CA ILE A 141 -1.45 -0.29 -13.27
C ILE A 141 -1.79 -1.57 -12.50
N PHE A 142 -1.66 -1.56 -11.17
CA PHE A 142 -1.87 -2.77 -10.35
C PHE A 142 -3.33 -3.02 -9.92
N TRP A 143 -4.15 -1.97 -9.73
CA TRP A 143 -5.53 -2.13 -9.22
C TRP A 143 -6.54 -2.53 -10.30
N ARG A 144 -6.29 -2.19 -11.57
CA ARG A 144 -7.11 -2.59 -12.74
C ARG A 144 -6.23 -3.09 -13.90
N PRO A 145 -5.82 -4.38 -13.92
CA PRO A 145 -5.03 -4.92 -15.03
C PRO A 145 -5.81 -4.91 -16.37
N GLU A 146 -7.14 -4.99 -16.34
CA GLU A 146 -7.99 -5.08 -17.54
C GLU A 146 -7.82 -3.91 -18.53
N TRP A 147 -7.59 -2.67 -18.07
CA TRP A 147 -7.40 -1.56 -19.01
C TRP A 147 -6.04 -1.60 -19.69
N LEU A 148 -4.99 -2.00 -18.96
CA LEU A 148 -3.64 -2.11 -19.49
C LEU A 148 -3.54 -3.25 -20.49
N GLU A 149 -4.14 -4.41 -20.20
CA GLU A 149 -4.19 -5.52 -21.15
C GLU A 149 -4.94 -5.13 -22.43
N ASN A 150 -6.10 -4.48 -22.31
CA ASN A 150 -6.84 -3.98 -23.48
C ASN A 150 -6.09 -2.90 -24.27
N PHE A 151 -5.34 -2.03 -23.60
CA PHE A 151 -4.54 -0.99 -24.24
C PHE A 151 -3.30 -1.56 -24.94
N LEU A 152 -2.57 -2.47 -24.28
CA LEU A 152 -1.45 -3.18 -24.88
C LEU A 152 -1.91 -4.00 -26.07
N GLN A 153 -3.02 -4.75 -25.96
CA GLN A 153 -3.65 -5.47 -27.07
C GLN A 153 -3.95 -4.53 -28.25
N LYS A 154 -4.47 -3.33 -28.00
CA LYS A 154 -4.69 -2.31 -29.05
C LYS A 154 -3.39 -1.84 -29.69
N LEU A 155 -2.32 -1.67 -28.92
CA LEU A 155 -1.00 -1.28 -29.44
C LEU A 155 -0.35 -2.40 -30.25
N THR A 156 -0.45 -3.66 -29.82
CA THR A 156 0.05 -4.81 -30.59
C THR A 156 -0.71 -4.97 -31.89
N ASN A 157 -2.04 -4.89 -31.87
CA ASN A 157 -2.86 -5.00 -33.09
C ASN A 157 -2.56 -3.87 -34.07
N LYS A 158 -2.45 -2.62 -33.59
CA LYS A 158 -2.08 -1.48 -34.44
C LYS A 158 -0.71 -1.65 -35.11
N LYS A 159 0.27 -2.23 -34.39
CA LYS A 159 1.60 -2.47 -34.93
C LYS A 159 1.64 -3.62 -35.95
N VAL A 160 0.76 -4.62 -35.80
CA VAL A 160 0.58 -5.70 -36.78
C VAL A 160 -0.05 -5.16 -38.06
N ASP A 161 -1.05 -4.28 -37.96
CA ASP A 161 -1.70 -3.66 -39.12
C ASP A 161 -0.74 -2.76 -39.92
N GLU A 162 0.20 -2.07 -39.24
CA GLU A 162 1.24 -1.25 -39.88
C GLU A 162 2.34 -2.10 -40.57
N CYS A 163 2.59 -3.34 -40.12
CA CYS A 163 3.55 -4.25 -40.74
C CYS A 163 2.99 -5.09 -41.90
N GLN A 164 1.68 -5.03 -42.19
CA GLN A 164 1.06 -5.75 -43.31
C GLN A 164 0.96 -4.91 -44.61
N TYR A 165 1.57 -3.71 -44.63
CA TYR A 165 1.57 -2.78 -45.77
C TYR A 165 2.97 -2.30 -46.18
N GLN A 166 4.02 -3.11 -45.93
CA GLN A 166 5.38 -2.87 -46.44
C GLN A 166 5.86 -4.02 -47.32
#